data_AF-A0A920ISU5-F1
#
_entry.id   AF-A0A920ISU5-F1
#
_cell.length_a   1.000
_cell.length_b   1.000
_cell.length_c   1.000
_cell.angle_alpha   90.00
_cell.angle_beta   90.00
_cell.angle_gamma   90.00
#
_symmetry.space_group_name_H-M   'P 1'
#
loop_
_entity.id
_entity.type
_entity.pdbx_description
1 polymer ?
#
loop_
_entity_poly.entity_id
_entity_poly.type
_entity_poly.pdbx_seq_one_letter_code
_entity_poly.pdbx_strand_id
1 'polypeptide(L)' 'MKILISHLPKNKWWGHGTPIYKDNPAMRQGIVPNQELVEIEMYIP' A
#
# COMPACT_ATOMS: atom_id res chain seq x y z
N MET A 1 -11.88 -15.24 7.34
CA MET A 1 -11.40 -14.89 5.98
C MET A 1 -9.90 -14.62 6.09
N LYS A 2 -9.03 -15.47 5.54
CA LYS A 2 -7.57 -15.28 5.60
C LYS A 2 -7.10 -14.80 4.23
N ILE A 3 -6.67 -13.54 4.15
CA ILE A 3 -6.02 -13.02 2.95
C ILE A 3 -4.53 -13.33 3.11
N LEU A 4 -4.03 -14.33 2.38
CA LEU A 4 -2.60 -14.60 2.25
C LEU A 4 -2.09 -13.83 1.03
N ILE A 5 -1.65 -12.59 1.24
CA ILE A 5 -0.89 -11.86 0.22
C ILE A 5 0.56 -12.29 0.38
N SER A 6 1.02 -13.23 -0.44
CA SER A 6 2.42 -13.65 -0.43
C SER A 6 3.33 -12.60 -1.08
N HIS A 7 2.81 -11.80 -2.00
CA HIS A 7 3.51 -10.68 -2.66
C HIS A 7 2.51 -9.62 -3.09
N LEU A 8 2.90 -8.35 -3.01
CA LEU A 8 2.10 -7.26 -3.59
C LEU A 8 2.07 -7.38 -5.13
N PRO A 9 1.02 -6.86 -5.79
CA PRO A 9 0.92 -6.89 -7.24
C PRO A 9 2.13 -6.20 -7.91
N LYS A 10 2.57 -6.72 -9.06
CA LYS A 10 3.67 -6.12 -9.85
C LYS A 10 3.33 -4.76 -10.46
N ASN A 11 2.05 -4.40 -10.51
CA ASN A 11 1.60 -3.07 -10.90
C ASN A 11 1.47 -2.17 -9.66
N LYS A 12 1.48 -0.84 -9.88
CA LYS A 12 1.21 0.14 -8.82
C LYS A 12 -0.22 -0.06 -8.30
N TRP A 13 -0.38 -0.92 -7.30
CA TRP A 13 -1.66 -1.31 -6.72
C TRP A 13 -2.36 -0.14 -6.02
N TRP A 14 -1.57 0.87 -5.62
CA TRP A 14 -2.09 2.10 -5.07
C TRP A 14 -2.88 2.94 -6.09
N GLY A 15 -2.71 2.75 -7.40
CA GLY A 15 -3.51 3.43 -8.43
C GLY A 15 -3.56 4.96 -8.24
N HIS A 16 -4.70 5.46 -7.77
CA HIS A 16 -4.98 6.87 -7.47
C HIS A 16 -4.59 7.31 -6.03
N GLY A 17 -3.86 6.49 -5.29
CA GLY A 17 -3.44 6.72 -3.90
C GLY A 17 -4.28 5.96 -2.88
N THR A 18 -3.96 6.16 -1.60
CA THR A 18 -4.59 5.48 -0.47
C THR A 18 -6.08 5.85 -0.32
N PRO A 19 -6.95 4.91 0.07
CA PRO A 19 -8.32 5.22 0.47
C PRO A 19 -8.33 5.98 1.81
N ILE A 20 -9.49 6.55 2.16
CA ILE A 20 -9.74 7.07 3.51
C ILE A 20 -10.78 6.20 4.21
N TYR A 21 -10.55 5.92 5.49
CA TYR A 21 -11.51 5.23 6.35
C TYR A 21 -11.84 6.14 7.54
N LYS A 22 -13.11 6.18 7.94
CA LYS A 22 -13.62 7.10 8.98
C LYS A 22 -12.95 6.88 10.35
N ASP A 23 -12.56 5.65 10.62
CA ASP A 23 -12.00 5.14 11.87
C ASP A 23 -10.47 4.96 11.83
N ASN A 24 -9.83 5.29 10.70
CA ASN A 24 -8.37 5.24 10.58
C ASN A 24 -7.81 6.62 10.27
N PRO A 25 -7.47 7.43 11.31
CA PRO A 25 -6.94 8.78 11.12
C PRO A 25 -5.56 8.83 10.46
N ALA A 26 -4.85 7.69 10.37
CA ALA A 26 -3.57 7.62 9.68
C ALA A 26 -3.73 7.53 8.14
N MET A 27 -4.89 7.09 7.65
CA MET A 27 -5.16 6.97 6.22
C MET A 27 -5.68 8.28 5.64
N ARG A 28 -5.07 8.74 4.55
CA ARG A 28 -5.44 9.97 3.85
C ARG A 28 -5.86 9.65 2.42
N GLN A 29 -6.93 10.26 1.92
CA GLN A 29 -7.39 10.00 0.56
C GLN A 29 -6.39 10.51 -0.48
N GLY A 30 -6.05 9.67 -1.46
CA GLY A 30 -5.28 10.04 -2.65
C GLY A 30 -3.77 10.17 -2.43
N ILE A 31 -3.24 9.80 -1.26
CA ILE A 31 -1.80 9.81 -1.03
C ILE A 31 -1.16 8.60 -1.71
N VAL A 32 -0.25 8.86 -2.65
CA VAL A 32 0.55 7.80 -3.27
C VAL A 32 1.82 7.63 -2.44
N PRO A 33 2.10 6.43 -1.89
CA PRO A 33 3.33 6.18 -1.15
C PRO A 33 4.57 6.31 -2.05
N ASN A 34 5.70 6.69 -1.47
CA ASN A 34 6.97 6.68 -2.18
C ASN A 34 7.30 5.25 -2.63
N GLN A 35 7.26 5.01 -3.94
CA GLN A 35 7.40 3.66 -4.50
C GLN A 35 8.82 3.10 -4.32
N GLU A 36 9.85 3.97 -4.32
CA GLU A 36 11.23 3.52 -4.10
C GLU A 36 11.38 2.93 -2.69
N LEU A 37 10.76 3.56 -1.68
CA LEU A 37 10.78 3.04 -0.31
C LEU A 37 9.97 1.74 -0.18
N VAL A 38 8.82 1.67 -0.84
CA VAL A 38 7.97 0.46 -0.84
C VAL A 38 8.73 -0.73 -1.44
N GLU A 39 9.47 -0.52 -2.54
CA GLU A 39 10.26 -1.57 -3.18
C GLU A 39 11.42 -2.03 -2.29
N ILE A 40 12.09 -1.10 -1.59
CA ILE A 40 13.14 -1.44 -0.62
C ILE A 40 12.56 -2.30 0.52
N GLU A 41 11.45 -1.88 1.14
CA GLU A 41 10.84 -2.61 2.26
C GLU A 41 10.30 -3.99 1.86
N MET A 42 9.82 -4.16 0.62
CA MET A 42 9.39 -5.46 0.10
C MET A 42 10.53 -6.47 -0.09
N TYR A 43 11.77 -5.99 -0.26
CA TYR A 43 12.94 -6.83 -0.50
C TYR A 43 13.75 -7.13 0.77
N ILE A 44 13.32 -6.62 1.94
CA ILE A 44 13.94 -6.98 3.22
C ILE A 44 13.35 -8.34 3.66
N PRO A 45 14.16 -9.42 3.72
CA PRO A 45 13.72 -10.75 4.10
C PRO A 45 13.42 -10.91 5.60
#